data_AF-A0A1G5BBD7-F1
#
_entry.id   AF-A0A1G5BBD7-F1
#
_cell.length_a   1.000
_cell.length_b   1.000
_cell.length_c   1.000
_cell.angle_alpha   90.00
_cell.angle_beta   90.00
_cell.angle_gamma   90.00
#
_symmetry.space_group_name_H-M   'P 1'
#
loop_
_entity.id
_entity.type
_entity.pdbx_description
1 polymer ?
#
loop_
_entity_poly.entity_id
_entity_poly.type
_entity_poly.pdbx_seq_one_letter_code
_entity_poly.pdbx_strand_id
1 'polypeptide(L)'
;MNAILRQALSIQPQEAPQAPALSDLIPARARALGCIDFEDYCDLIDREATAHLSGANLVRISRLRQQRRPRAFFDRNYGLHGLSVCLNRNRTMFAKVDAADWIEMQEMGANGLWQGLDTFYGIYVYTALPLKRQAATEKVPTARLILDLKPHEQVRFLDGDPLNLRRYNLAVSEQSSIGRPARHDARQVAQEAAAHRTEMVSSRRTFDALR
;
A
#
# COMPACT_ATOMS: atom_id res chain seq x y z
N MET A 1 42.20 53.00 6.33
CA MET A 1 41.94 52.20 5.11
C MET A 1 42.10 50.72 5.47
N ASN A 2 41.04 49.93 5.26
CA ASN A 2 41.00 48.46 5.16
C ASN A 2 41.28 47.58 6.41
N ALA A 3 40.28 47.44 7.29
CA ALA A 3 40.20 46.32 8.23
C ALA A 3 38.77 45.73 8.37
N ILE A 4 37.91 45.94 7.38
CA ILE A 4 36.53 45.42 7.37
C ILE A 4 36.27 44.91 5.96
N LEU A 5 36.49 43.61 5.69
CA LEU A 5 35.91 42.86 4.55
C LEU A 5 36.55 41.45 4.40
N ARG A 6 36.65 40.66 5.46
CA ARG A 6 36.89 39.21 5.34
C ARG A 6 36.18 38.40 6.44
N GLN A 7 34.88 38.61 6.60
CA GLN A 7 34.01 37.54 7.08
C GLN A 7 33.53 36.78 5.84
N ALA A 8 34.38 35.86 5.37
CA ALA A 8 33.91 34.81 4.49
C ALA A 8 32.90 33.98 5.29
N LEU A 9 31.63 34.09 4.91
CA LEU A 9 30.56 33.21 5.34
C LEU A 9 30.99 31.77 5.02
N SER A 10 31.50 31.06 6.02
CA SER A 10 31.55 29.61 6.01
C SER A 10 30.10 29.13 6.04
N ILE A 11 29.45 29.09 4.88
CA ILE A 11 28.22 28.33 4.68
C ILE A 11 28.63 26.88 4.91
N GLN A 12 28.45 26.38 6.13
CA GLN A 12 28.57 24.95 6.35
C GLN A 12 27.52 24.29 5.46
N PRO A 13 27.90 23.29 4.64
CA PRO A 13 26.94 22.55 3.86
C PRO A 13 25.94 21.96 4.85
N GLN A 14 24.71 22.47 4.80
CA GLN A 14 23.62 21.94 5.60
C GLN A 14 23.44 20.49 5.15
N GLU A 15 23.83 19.53 6.00
CA GLU A 15 23.65 18.11 5.71
C GLU A 15 22.19 17.89 5.34
N ALA A 16 21.95 17.50 4.09
CA ALA A 16 20.61 17.18 3.65
C ALA A 16 20.07 16.07 4.57
N PRO A 17 18.84 16.20 5.08
CA PRO A 17 18.27 15.20 5.98
C PRO A 17 18.36 13.83 5.32
N GLN A 18 19.09 12.92 5.96
CA GLN A 18 19.27 11.57 5.45
C GLN A 18 17.89 10.90 5.44
N ALA A 19 17.49 10.38 4.28
CA ALA A 19 16.25 9.63 4.16
C ALA A 19 16.28 8.44 5.14
N PRO A 20 15.19 8.18 5.86
CA PRO A 20 15.12 7.01 6.75
C PRO A 20 15.36 5.76 5.92
N ALA A 21 16.09 4.78 6.47
CA ALA A 21 16.26 3.51 5.79
C ALA A 21 14.91 2.80 5.65
N LEU A 22 14.76 1.93 4.65
CA LEU A 22 13.53 1.16 4.47
C LEU A 22 13.15 0.33 5.71
N SER A 23 14.14 -0.19 6.44
CA SER A 23 13.94 -0.88 7.71
C SER A 23 13.35 0.00 8.81
N ASP A 24 13.59 1.31 8.75
CA ASP A 24 13.07 2.28 9.73
C ASP A 24 11.56 2.48 9.56
N LEU A 25 11.03 2.18 8.36
CA LEU A 25 9.60 2.23 8.06
C LEU A 25 8.81 1.02 8.58
N ILE A 26 9.49 -0.05 9.06
CA ILE A 26 8.82 -1.24 9.59
C ILE A 26 8.03 -0.85 10.86
N PRO A 27 6.72 -1.17 10.95
CA PRO A 27 5.92 -0.84 12.12
C PRO A 27 6.43 -1.51 13.41
N ALA A 28 6.30 -0.83 14.55
CA ALA A 28 6.73 -1.37 15.85
C ALA A 28 6.09 -2.72 16.18
N ARG A 29 4.82 -2.95 15.79
CA ARG A 29 4.15 -4.25 15.97
C ARG A 29 4.87 -5.38 15.24
N ALA A 30 5.36 -5.11 14.02
CA ALA A 30 6.04 -6.10 13.20
C ALA A 30 7.43 -6.39 13.77
N ARG A 31 8.14 -5.35 14.25
CA ARG A 31 9.39 -5.52 14.98
C ARG A 31 9.22 -6.37 16.24
N ALA A 32 8.14 -6.15 17.00
CA ALA A 32 7.82 -6.97 18.18
C ALA A 32 7.53 -8.44 17.84
N LEU A 33 7.14 -8.73 16.59
CA LEU A 33 6.97 -10.08 16.06
C LEU A 33 8.24 -10.64 15.40
N GLY A 34 9.36 -9.92 15.48
CA GLY A 34 10.67 -10.36 15.00
C GLY A 34 11.00 -9.95 13.57
N CYS A 35 10.25 -9.06 12.92
CA CYS A 35 10.64 -8.54 11.61
C CYS A 35 11.84 -7.59 11.74
N ILE A 36 12.94 -7.92 11.06
CA ILE A 36 14.19 -7.16 11.09
C ILE A 36 14.30 -6.28 9.83
N ASP A 37 13.84 -6.79 8.69
CA ASP A 37 13.89 -6.09 7.40
C ASP A 37 12.55 -6.08 6.65
N PHE A 38 12.57 -5.51 5.44
CA PHE A 38 11.38 -5.36 4.62
C PHE A 38 10.86 -6.70 4.06
N GLU A 39 11.75 -7.69 3.85
CA GLU A 39 11.36 -9.02 3.39
C GLU A 39 10.64 -9.78 4.51
N ASP A 40 11.16 -9.72 5.74
CA ASP A 40 10.48 -10.26 6.92
C ASP A 40 9.08 -9.65 7.09
N TYR A 41 8.96 -8.34 6.86
CA TYR A 41 7.67 -7.67 6.90
C TYR A 41 6.73 -8.16 5.79
N CYS A 42 7.22 -8.35 4.57
CA CYS A 42 6.44 -8.94 3.49
C CYS A 42 5.96 -10.36 3.84
N ASP A 43 6.81 -11.18 4.46
CA ASP A 43 6.46 -12.51 4.96
C ASP A 43 5.36 -12.48 6.02
N LEU A 44 5.44 -11.55 6.97
CA LEU A 44 4.39 -11.34 7.97
C LEU A 44 3.06 -10.99 7.31
N ILE A 45 3.06 -9.99 6.42
CA ILE A 45 1.84 -9.54 5.74
C ILE A 45 1.25 -10.64 4.85
N ASP A 46 2.08 -11.42 4.15
CA ASP A 46 1.62 -12.56 3.36
C ASP A 46 0.94 -13.63 4.21
N ARG A 47 1.51 -13.92 5.39
CA ARG A 47 0.93 -14.84 6.37
C ARG A 47 -0.42 -14.33 6.90
N GLU A 48 -0.49 -13.07 7.31
CA GLU A 48 -1.73 -12.43 7.80
C GLU A 48 -2.82 -12.39 6.72
N ALA A 49 -2.46 -12.05 5.49
CA ALA A 49 -3.39 -12.00 4.37
C ALA A 49 -3.97 -13.37 4.00
N THR A 50 -3.26 -14.46 4.29
CA THR A 50 -3.67 -15.83 3.91
C THR A 50 -4.14 -16.69 5.07
N ALA A 51 -4.05 -16.21 6.31
CA ALA A 51 -4.40 -16.96 7.53
C ALA A 51 -5.83 -17.57 7.53
N HIS A 52 -6.77 -16.95 6.81
CA HIS A 52 -8.16 -17.41 6.72
C HIS A 52 -8.38 -18.48 5.61
N LEU A 53 -7.39 -18.71 4.75
CA LEU A 53 -7.47 -19.63 3.62
C LEU A 53 -7.03 -21.05 4.00
N SER A 54 -7.40 -22.04 3.17
CA SER A 54 -6.90 -23.42 3.30
C SER A 54 -6.89 -24.19 2.00
N GLY A 55 -6.25 -25.37 2.03
CA GLY A 55 -6.21 -26.31 0.92
C GLY A 55 -5.61 -25.68 -0.34
N ALA A 56 -6.18 -26.00 -1.49
CA ALA A 56 -5.69 -25.50 -2.78
C ALA A 56 -5.71 -23.97 -2.90
N ASN A 57 -6.65 -23.28 -2.24
CA ASN A 57 -6.73 -21.83 -2.27
C ASN A 57 -5.58 -21.17 -1.52
N LEU A 58 -5.20 -21.69 -0.34
CA LEU A 58 -4.03 -21.20 0.39
C LEU A 58 -2.77 -21.32 -0.48
N VAL A 59 -2.49 -22.52 -1.00
CA VAL A 59 -1.31 -22.77 -1.85
C VAL A 59 -1.27 -21.82 -3.05
N ARG A 60 -2.41 -21.68 -3.74
CA ARG A 60 -2.51 -20.81 -4.92
C ARG A 60 -2.26 -19.34 -4.57
N ILE A 61 -2.91 -18.82 -3.53
CA ILE A 61 -2.79 -17.41 -3.15
C ILE A 61 -1.40 -17.11 -2.58
N SER A 62 -0.86 -17.96 -1.69
CA SER A 62 0.50 -17.81 -1.17
C SER A 62 1.54 -17.76 -2.28
N ARG A 63 1.44 -18.64 -3.29
CA ARG A 63 2.32 -18.59 -4.47
C ARG A 63 2.20 -17.26 -5.23
N LEU A 64 0.97 -16.79 -5.46
CA LEU A 64 0.75 -15.53 -6.16
C LEU A 64 1.32 -14.33 -5.40
N ARG A 65 1.22 -14.32 -4.07
CA ARG A 65 1.77 -13.26 -3.21
C ARG A 65 3.29 -13.22 -3.27
N GLN A 66 3.94 -14.37 -3.08
CA GLN A 66 5.39 -14.52 -3.23
C GLN A 66 5.90 -14.01 -4.58
N GLN A 67 5.22 -14.37 -5.68
CA GLN A 67 5.59 -13.93 -7.04
C GLN A 67 5.39 -12.42 -7.29
N ARG A 68 4.59 -11.76 -6.46
CA ARG A 68 4.12 -10.38 -6.66
C ARG A 68 4.51 -9.47 -5.51
N ARG A 69 5.49 -9.86 -4.69
CA ARG A 69 6.05 -9.01 -3.66
C ARG A 69 6.49 -7.67 -4.23
N PRO A 70 6.23 -6.57 -3.49
CA PRO A 70 6.71 -5.26 -3.88
C PRO A 70 8.24 -5.27 -3.96
N ARG A 71 8.79 -4.58 -4.95
CA ARG A 71 10.24 -4.37 -5.07
C ARG A 71 10.56 -2.97 -4.59
N ALA A 72 11.38 -2.87 -3.55
CA ALA A 72 11.85 -1.60 -3.06
C ALA A 72 12.83 -0.94 -4.05
N PHE A 73 12.74 0.38 -4.15
CA PHE A 73 13.71 1.22 -4.84
C PHE A 73 13.87 2.55 -4.08
N PHE A 74 14.96 3.25 -4.33
CA PHE A 74 15.17 4.60 -3.79
C PHE A 74 14.97 5.62 -4.89
N ASP A 75 14.03 6.55 -4.69
CA ASP A 75 13.86 7.68 -5.60
C ASP A 75 14.80 8.81 -5.21
N ARG A 76 15.82 9.03 -6.04
CA ARG A 76 16.81 10.09 -5.86
C ARG A 76 16.24 11.50 -6.03
N ASN A 77 15.17 11.66 -6.82
CA ASN A 77 14.59 12.97 -7.10
C ASN A 77 13.86 13.54 -5.88
N TYR A 78 13.29 12.67 -5.05
CA TYR A 78 12.52 13.05 -3.86
C TYR A 78 13.21 12.64 -2.55
N GLY A 79 14.28 11.84 -2.61
CA GLY A 79 14.97 11.34 -1.43
C GLY A 79 14.11 10.38 -0.60
N LEU A 80 13.25 9.59 -1.24
CA LEU A 80 12.29 8.70 -0.56
C LEU A 80 12.37 7.27 -1.06
N HIS A 81 12.04 6.31 -0.19
CA HIS A 81 11.85 4.92 -0.59
C HIS A 81 10.50 4.73 -1.28
N GLY A 82 10.53 4.14 -2.47
CA GLY A 82 9.36 3.74 -3.22
C GLY A 82 9.29 2.22 -3.38
N LEU A 83 8.11 1.73 -3.74
CA LEU A 83 7.85 0.33 -4.05
C LEU A 83 7.27 0.20 -5.46
N SER A 84 7.74 -0.80 -6.19
CA SER A 84 7.14 -1.25 -7.44
C SER A 84 6.27 -2.48 -7.17
N VAL A 85 4.95 -2.31 -7.22
CA VAL A 85 3.96 -3.34 -6.89
C VAL A 85 3.42 -3.96 -8.17
N CYS A 86 3.60 -5.26 -8.33
CA CYS A 86 3.11 -5.99 -9.50
C CYS A 86 1.59 -6.05 -9.54
N LEU A 87 0.96 -5.74 -10.68
CA LEU A 87 -0.50 -5.62 -10.85
C LEU A 87 -1.16 -6.80 -11.58
N ASN A 88 -0.39 -7.67 -12.22
CA ASN A 88 -0.91 -8.82 -12.95
C ASN A 88 -0.06 -10.09 -12.75
N ARG A 89 -0.59 -11.24 -13.18
CA ARG A 89 0.09 -12.53 -13.01
C ARG A 89 1.37 -12.63 -13.85
N ASN A 90 1.39 -12.00 -15.02
CA ASN A 90 2.51 -12.08 -15.97
C ASN A 90 3.66 -11.13 -15.61
N ARG A 91 3.50 -10.30 -14.56
CA ARG A 91 4.51 -9.35 -14.09
C ARG A 91 4.94 -8.35 -15.18
N THR A 92 3.98 -7.92 -15.99
CA THR A 92 4.22 -6.94 -17.06
C THR A 92 3.68 -5.55 -16.70
N MET A 93 2.94 -5.42 -15.61
CA MET A 93 2.32 -4.18 -15.17
C MET A 93 2.64 -3.92 -13.70
N PHE A 94 3.12 -2.73 -13.38
CA PHE A 94 3.54 -2.34 -12.04
C PHE A 94 3.02 -0.96 -11.69
N ALA A 95 2.58 -0.77 -10.45
CA ALA A 95 2.35 0.54 -9.87
C ALA A 95 3.56 0.97 -9.04
N LYS A 96 3.84 2.27 -9.00
CA LYS A 96 4.81 2.88 -8.09
C LYS A 96 4.07 3.53 -6.94
N VAL A 97 4.51 3.33 -5.71
CA VAL A 97 3.91 3.91 -4.50
C VAL A 97 5.02 4.23 -3.50
N ASP A 98 4.79 5.19 -2.61
CA ASP A 98 5.75 5.45 -1.53
C ASP A 98 5.71 4.30 -0.52
N ALA A 99 6.87 3.91 0.00
CA ALA A 99 6.96 2.74 0.88
C ALA A 99 6.14 2.92 2.16
N ALA A 100 6.13 4.13 2.73
CA ALA A 100 5.36 4.45 3.92
C ALA A 100 3.84 4.28 3.69
N ASP A 101 3.29 4.83 2.60
CA ASP A 101 1.87 4.71 2.26
C ASP A 101 1.48 3.23 2.05
N TRP A 102 2.33 2.45 1.37
CA TRP A 102 2.06 1.03 1.15
C TRP A 102 2.03 0.24 2.46
N ILE A 103 2.97 0.51 3.37
CA ILE A 103 3.03 -0.09 4.71
C ILE A 103 1.77 0.29 5.49
N GLU A 104 1.41 1.57 5.57
CA GLU A 104 0.19 2.03 6.24
C GLU A 104 -1.06 1.31 5.71
N MET A 105 -1.15 1.13 4.39
CA MET A 105 -2.22 0.35 3.76
C MET A 105 -2.25 -1.12 4.20
N GLN A 106 -1.09 -1.77 4.38
CA GLN A 106 -1.06 -3.13 4.88
C GLN A 106 -1.56 -3.19 6.33
N GLU A 107 -1.14 -2.23 7.16
CA GLU A 107 -1.48 -2.13 8.58
C GLU A 107 -2.97 -1.88 8.83
N MET A 108 -3.64 -1.13 7.95
CA MET A 108 -5.11 -0.97 7.99
C MET A 108 -5.89 -2.18 7.44
N GLY A 109 -5.18 -3.25 7.05
CA GLY A 109 -5.77 -4.48 6.54
C GLY A 109 -6.11 -4.48 5.05
N ALA A 110 -5.70 -3.45 4.30
CA ALA A 110 -5.80 -3.38 2.84
C ALA A 110 -4.72 -4.20 2.12
N ASN A 111 -4.29 -5.29 2.75
CA ASN A 111 -3.20 -6.17 2.32
C ASN A 111 -3.59 -7.23 1.29
N GLY A 112 -4.60 -6.93 0.46
CA GLY A 112 -4.97 -7.74 -0.69
C GLY A 112 -3.91 -7.77 -1.79
N LEU A 113 -4.05 -8.70 -2.74
CA LEU A 113 -3.28 -8.62 -3.98
C LEU A 113 -3.76 -7.41 -4.78
N TRP A 114 -2.83 -6.56 -5.21
CA TRP A 114 -3.17 -5.43 -6.07
C TRP A 114 -3.59 -5.91 -7.45
N GLN A 115 -4.38 -5.12 -8.17
CA GLN A 115 -4.87 -5.45 -9.51
C GLN A 115 -4.95 -4.17 -10.34
N GLY A 116 -4.42 -4.22 -11.56
CA GLY A 116 -4.71 -3.23 -12.59
C GLY A 116 -5.99 -3.64 -13.32
N LEU A 117 -6.97 -2.76 -13.35
CA LEU A 117 -8.19 -2.94 -14.14
C LEU A 117 -8.15 -1.94 -15.28
N ASP A 118 -8.11 -2.46 -16.50
CA ASP A 118 -8.23 -1.65 -17.71
C ASP A 118 -9.70 -1.27 -17.92
N THR A 119 -9.96 0.02 -18.11
CA THR A 119 -11.28 0.59 -18.33
C THR A 119 -11.23 1.55 -19.50
N PHE A 120 -12.39 1.98 -20.01
CA PHE A 120 -12.46 2.98 -21.08
C PHE A 120 -11.71 4.29 -20.75
N TYR A 121 -11.58 4.62 -19.46
CA TYR A 121 -10.95 5.85 -18.98
C TYR A 121 -9.49 5.65 -18.55
N GLY A 122 -8.92 4.46 -18.75
CA GLY A 122 -7.55 4.11 -18.38
C GLY A 122 -7.47 2.99 -17.35
N ILE A 123 -6.24 2.73 -16.90
CA ILE A 123 -5.94 1.66 -15.94
C ILE A 123 -6.09 2.19 -14.53
N TYR A 124 -6.88 1.51 -13.69
CA TYR A 124 -7.02 1.85 -12.27
C TYR A 124 -6.44 0.74 -11.39
N VAL A 125 -5.81 1.14 -10.29
CA VAL A 125 -5.15 0.22 -9.36
C VAL A 125 -6.03 -0.02 -8.13
N TYR A 126 -6.39 -1.28 -7.90
CA TYR A 126 -7.21 -1.71 -6.78
C TYR A 126 -6.48 -2.69 -5.89
N THR A 127 -6.83 -2.72 -4.61
CA THR A 127 -6.52 -3.83 -3.70
C THR A 127 -7.77 -4.67 -3.46
N ALA A 128 -7.60 -5.98 -3.48
CA ALA A 128 -8.70 -6.93 -3.38
C ALA A 128 -8.89 -7.37 -1.91
N LEU A 129 -9.98 -6.93 -1.28
CA LEU A 129 -10.31 -7.22 0.12
C LEU A 129 -11.15 -8.51 0.21
N PRO A 130 -10.67 -9.56 0.89
CA PRO A 130 -11.44 -10.79 1.07
C PRO A 130 -12.54 -10.58 2.13
N LEU A 131 -13.67 -10.00 1.73
CA LEU A 131 -14.81 -9.72 2.62
C LEU A 131 -15.83 -10.86 2.72
N LYS A 132 -15.96 -11.73 1.71
CA LYS A 132 -17.04 -12.73 1.70
C LYS A 132 -16.55 -14.14 1.36
N ARG A 133 -17.12 -15.13 2.04
CA ARG A 133 -16.85 -16.57 1.84
C ARG A 133 -17.09 -17.06 0.40
N GLN A 134 -17.96 -16.43 -0.42
CA GLN A 134 -18.43 -17.07 -1.66
C GLN A 134 -18.76 -16.25 -2.92
N ALA A 135 -18.74 -14.90 -3.00
CA ALA A 135 -19.28 -14.29 -4.26
C ALA A 135 -18.62 -13.03 -4.83
N ALA A 136 -18.02 -12.13 -4.05
CA ALA A 136 -17.34 -10.96 -4.63
C ALA A 136 -16.25 -10.46 -3.68
N THR A 137 -15.01 -10.43 -4.16
CA THR A 137 -13.94 -9.70 -3.49
C THR A 137 -14.21 -8.21 -3.69
N GLU A 138 -14.40 -7.46 -2.61
CA GLU A 138 -14.55 -6.01 -2.74
C GLU A 138 -13.21 -5.44 -3.19
N LYS A 139 -13.27 -4.55 -4.18
CA LYS A 139 -12.09 -3.90 -4.73
C LYS A 139 -12.10 -2.45 -4.29
N VAL A 140 -11.07 -2.05 -3.57
CA VAL A 140 -10.92 -0.65 -3.12
C VAL A 140 -9.83 0.01 -3.95
N PRO A 141 -10.08 1.19 -4.55
CA PRO A 141 -9.05 1.93 -5.27
C PRO A 141 -7.90 2.32 -4.33
N THR A 142 -6.67 1.94 -4.71
CA THR A 142 -5.48 2.16 -3.89
C THR A 142 -5.19 3.64 -3.66
N ALA A 143 -5.30 4.48 -4.70
CA ALA A 143 -5.08 5.92 -4.59
C ALA A 143 -6.01 6.61 -3.57
N ARG A 144 -7.23 6.07 -3.37
CA ARG A 144 -8.16 6.58 -2.35
C ARG A 144 -7.72 6.24 -0.94
N LEU A 145 -7.16 5.06 -0.74
CA LEU A 145 -6.65 4.61 0.56
C LEU A 145 -5.44 5.47 0.98
N ILE A 146 -4.57 5.77 0.02
CA ILE A 146 -3.42 6.65 0.20
C ILE A 146 -3.91 8.03 0.64
N LEU A 147 -4.75 8.68 -0.15
CA LEU A 147 -5.23 10.03 0.15
C LEU A 147 -6.26 10.15 1.30
N ASP A 148 -6.73 9.04 1.89
CA ASP A 148 -7.84 9.02 2.87
C ASP A 148 -9.13 9.70 2.35
N LEU A 149 -9.51 9.37 1.10
CA LEU A 149 -10.61 10.06 0.44
C LEU A 149 -12.00 9.67 0.98
N LYS A 150 -12.80 10.69 1.26
CA LYS A 150 -14.21 10.59 1.59
C LYS A 150 -15.07 10.19 0.40
N PRO A 151 -16.28 9.63 0.61
CA PRO A 151 -17.11 9.03 -0.44
C PRO A 151 -17.31 9.87 -1.72
N HIS A 152 -17.37 11.20 -1.58
CA HIS A 152 -17.62 12.16 -2.65
C HIS A 152 -16.34 12.74 -3.28
N GLU A 153 -15.19 12.54 -2.68
CA GLU A 153 -13.92 13.05 -3.19
C GLU A 153 -13.39 12.15 -4.31
N GLN A 154 -12.69 12.73 -5.29
CA GLN A 154 -12.07 11.99 -6.38
C GLN A 154 -10.56 12.21 -6.39
N VAL A 155 -9.81 11.23 -6.87
CA VAL A 155 -8.36 11.33 -7.06
C VAL A 155 -8.08 11.94 -8.43
N ARG A 156 -7.14 12.86 -8.48
CA ARG A 156 -6.48 13.33 -9.71
C ARG A 156 -5.00 12.95 -9.67
N PHE A 157 -4.49 12.52 -10.81
CA PHE A 157 -3.06 12.25 -11.03
C PHE A 157 -2.43 13.46 -11.71
N LEU A 158 -1.38 14.03 -11.11
CA LEU A 158 -0.77 15.27 -11.59
C LEU A 158 0.04 15.07 -12.88
N ASP A 159 0.71 13.93 -13.02
CA ASP A 159 1.46 13.55 -14.22
C ASP A 159 0.61 12.83 -15.29
N GLY A 160 -0.65 12.53 -14.98
CA GLY A 160 -1.56 11.77 -15.84
C GLY A 160 -1.32 10.25 -15.90
N ASP A 161 -0.33 9.72 -15.18
CA ASP A 161 -0.04 8.28 -15.09
C ASP A 161 -0.76 7.66 -13.86
N PRO A 162 -1.83 6.87 -14.07
CA PRO A 162 -2.57 6.25 -12.96
C PRO A 162 -1.81 5.10 -12.29
N LEU A 163 -0.64 4.70 -12.82
CA LEU A 163 0.25 3.72 -12.19
C LEU A 163 1.27 4.39 -11.25
N ASN A 164 1.42 5.71 -11.29
CA ASN A 164 2.23 6.46 -10.33
C ASN A 164 1.37 6.91 -9.14
N LEU A 165 1.27 6.05 -8.13
CA LEU A 165 0.51 6.26 -6.90
C LEU A 165 1.31 6.95 -5.78
N ARG A 166 2.46 7.55 -6.10
CA ARG A 166 3.26 8.26 -5.10
C ARG A 166 2.54 9.51 -4.62
N ARG A 167 2.65 9.84 -3.34
CA ARG A 167 1.81 10.85 -2.69
C ARG A 167 1.88 12.20 -3.39
N TYR A 168 3.07 12.61 -3.81
CA TYR A 168 3.29 13.87 -4.50
C TYR A 168 2.57 13.95 -5.87
N ASN A 169 2.21 12.81 -6.48
CA ASN A 169 1.51 12.74 -7.75
C ASN A 169 -0.02 12.71 -7.59
N LEU A 170 -0.51 12.57 -6.37
CA LEU A 170 -1.92 12.43 -6.07
C LEU A 170 -2.48 13.74 -5.50
N ALA A 171 -3.60 14.19 -6.05
CA ALA A 171 -4.35 15.33 -5.55
C ALA A 171 -5.83 15.00 -5.41
N VAL A 172 -6.52 15.71 -4.53
CA VAL A 172 -7.99 15.64 -4.45
C VAL A 172 -8.57 16.54 -5.55
N SER A 173 -9.48 16.01 -6.35
CA SER A 173 -10.23 16.79 -7.32
C SER A 173 -11.48 17.36 -6.65
N GLU A 174 -11.62 18.69 -6.68
CA GLU A 174 -12.83 19.40 -6.24
C GLU A 174 -13.97 19.30 -7.28
N GLN A 175 -13.66 18.87 -8.51
CA GLN A 175 -14.67 18.74 -9.54
C GLN A 175 -15.57 17.53 -9.28
N SER A 176 -16.84 17.84 -9.00
CA SER A 176 -18.02 16.98 -9.16
C SER A 176 -18.17 16.53 -10.64
N SER A 177 -17.21 15.78 -11.17
CA SER A 177 -17.35 15.20 -12.51
C SER A 177 -18.13 13.90 -12.43
N ILE A 178 -19.29 13.87 -13.13
CA ILE A 178 -20.03 12.79 -13.84
C ILE A 178 -19.66 11.32 -13.52
N GLY A 179 -19.36 11.01 -12.27
CA GLY A 179 -19.01 9.69 -11.78
C GLY A 179 -19.89 9.39 -10.59
N ARG A 180 -20.34 8.14 -10.46
CA ARG A 180 -21.07 7.75 -9.24
C ARG A 180 -20.10 7.90 -8.06
N PRO A 181 -20.45 8.68 -7.02
CA PRO A 181 -19.62 8.77 -5.83
C PRO A 181 -19.42 7.38 -5.24
N ALA A 182 -18.27 7.17 -4.60
CA ALA A 182 -18.09 5.95 -3.83
C ALA A 182 -19.19 5.91 -2.76
N ARG A 183 -19.76 4.73 -2.49
CA ARG A 183 -20.84 4.60 -1.50
C ARG A 183 -20.30 4.60 -0.06
N HIS A 184 -19.03 4.25 0.12
CA HIS A 184 -18.41 4.02 1.42
C HIS A 184 -17.01 4.63 1.48
N ASP A 185 -16.57 4.94 2.71
CA ASP A 185 -15.20 5.37 2.98
C ASP A 185 -14.26 4.18 2.75
N ALA A 186 -13.22 4.38 1.94
CA ALA A 186 -12.29 3.33 1.55
C ALA A 186 -11.54 2.74 2.74
N ARG A 187 -11.16 3.57 3.72
CA ARG A 187 -10.45 3.11 4.93
C ARG A 187 -11.37 2.30 5.81
N GLN A 188 -12.61 2.76 5.99
CA GLN A 188 -13.61 2.02 6.76
C GLN A 188 -13.83 0.62 6.19
N VAL A 189 -14.02 0.51 4.87
CA VAL A 189 -14.18 -0.78 4.19
C VAL A 189 -12.96 -1.69 4.40
N ALA A 190 -11.74 -1.14 4.34
CA ALA A 190 -10.51 -1.90 4.58
C ALA A 190 -10.44 -2.43 6.02
N GLN A 191 -10.77 -1.60 7.00
CA GLN A 191 -10.77 -1.97 8.42
C GLN A 191 -11.84 -3.02 8.75
N GLU A 192 -13.06 -2.86 8.21
CA GLU A 192 -14.13 -3.86 8.34
C GLU A 192 -13.72 -5.21 7.73
N ALA A 193 -13.05 -5.18 6.58
CA ALA A 193 -12.50 -6.39 5.96
C ALA A 193 -11.41 -7.06 6.81
N ALA A 194 -10.58 -6.25 7.48
CA ALA A 194 -9.55 -6.74 8.39
C ALA A 194 -10.17 -7.42 9.63
N ALA A 195 -11.18 -6.78 10.23
CA ALA A 195 -11.89 -7.29 11.38
C ALA A 195 -12.60 -8.62 11.06
N HIS A 196 -13.35 -8.67 9.95
CA HIS A 196 -14.03 -9.88 9.51
C HIS A 196 -13.06 -11.03 9.22
N ARG A 197 -11.87 -10.74 8.67
CA ARG A 197 -10.83 -11.76 8.47
C ARG A 197 -10.33 -12.34 9.78
N THR A 198 -10.14 -11.49 10.79
CA THR A 198 -9.73 -11.91 12.14
C THR A 198 -10.77 -12.83 12.76
N GLU A 199 -12.06 -12.51 12.58
CA GLU A 199 -13.18 -13.36 13.00
C GLU A 199 -13.21 -14.72 12.27
N MET A 200 -12.90 -14.75 10.97
CA MET A 200 -12.80 -16.00 10.22
C MET A 200 -11.68 -16.91 10.74
N VAL A 201 -10.54 -16.32 11.14
CA VAL A 201 -9.41 -17.05 11.71
C VAL A 201 -9.77 -17.62 13.09
N SER A 202 -10.41 -16.83 13.96
CA SER A 202 -10.81 -17.28 15.29
C SER A 202 -11.86 -18.40 15.22
N SER A 203 -12.89 -18.23 14.39
CA SER A 203 -13.96 -19.21 14.19
C SER A 203 -13.46 -20.56 13.70
N ARG A 204 -12.39 -20.58 12.90
CA ARG A 204 -11.80 -21.82 12.41
C ARG A 204 -11.07 -22.58 13.50
N ARG A 205 -10.32 -21.87 14.35
CA ARG A 205 -9.61 -22.47 15.48
C ARG A 205 -10.55 -23.14 16.48
N THR A 206 -11.73 -22.57 16.71
CA THR A 206 -12.75 -23.18 17.58
C THR A 206 -13.32 -24.47 16.98
N PHE A 207 -13.54 -24.54 15.67
CA PHE A 207 -14.02 -25.78 15.03
C PHE A 207 -12.97 -26.90 15.03
N ASP A 208 -11.70 -26.58 14.84
CA ASP A 208 -10.61 -27.57 14.88
C ASP A 208 -10.33 -28.08 16.31
N ALA A 209 -10.63 -27.28 17.35
CA ALA A 209 -10.47 -27.69 18.75
C ALA A 209 -11.59 -28.59 19.29
N LEU A 210 -12.68 -28.76 18.54
CA LEU A 210 -13.84 -29.59 18.91
C LEU A 210 -13.87 -30.96 18.21
N ARG A 211 -12.81 -31.31 17.47
CA ARG A 211 -12.61 -32.60 16.81
C ARG A 211 -11.46 -33.36 17.46
#